data_AF-A0A969GPW0-F1
#
_entry.id   AF-A0A969GPW0-F1
#
_cell.length_a   1.000
_cell.length_b   1.000
_cell.length_c   1.000
_cell.angle_alpha   90.00
_cell.angle_beta   90.00
_cell.angle_gamma   90.00
#
_symmetry.space_group_name_H-M   'P 1'
#
loop_
_entity.id
_entity.type
_entity.pdbx_description
1 polymer ?
#
loop_
_entity_poly.entity_id
_entity_poly.type
_entity_poly.pdbx_seq_one_letter_code
_entity_poly.pdbx_strand_id
1 'polypeptide(L)'
;KLKTAGIKPEVIETLYGLGYRLGAEPSKTADQPSLDTPASVPVIPSRSSARRQLDVDGLVVVERFRSTLTQRLQTLNNALRSLQDEQLTAIDRQHAISEAHRLSGSLGTFGYAAGSEVAQAIEYWLNHQTTADGTILNGNSTTTDPTESFSTLLTQLQQIVAQPPTLPNILAPDTESLESKDLPNGNARVLIVDDDPIALAALATLLQPWGLQVTCLTNPDRFWETFTTIQPDLLLLDLEMPTVNGIDLCREIRQDMDHGDLPIVVVTAHTDPAAVARIFDAGADDMVSKPILGPELVSRVMIYTERAHLRRQVRNLHQQQTRQWQHQLFLHTLTQIGVWDFFWECLQREWYFSQQKKTPLSLMFCGIDDYAEFSKAFDRQQSPTDSLHWQTIGSALQDCLKSSDVVAQYKEGKFAILLPNTALRDTLPIAERMQQRSPICEFFIKVLHQTPVLR
;
A
#
# COMPACT_ATOMS: atom_id res chain seq x y z
N LYS A 1 34.22 -21.30 -12.08
CA LYS A 1 33.97 -19.89 -12.46
C LYS A 1 34.27 -18.93 -11.29
N LEU A 2 33.53 -18.94 -10.18
CA LEU A 2 33.80 -18.03 -9.03
C LEU A 2 35.14 -18.27 -8.31
N LYS A 3 35.55 -19.53 -8.09
CA LYS A 3 36.92 -19.85 -7.59
C LYS A 3 38.02 -19.38 -8.54
N THR A 4 37.75 -19.40 -9.85
CA THR A 4 38.66 -18.91 -10.89
C THR A 4 38.76 -17.38 -10.91
N ALA A 5 37.77 -16.69 -10.33
CA ALA A 5 37.72 -15.24 -10.13
C ALA A 5 38.21 -14.79 -8.74
N GLY A 6 38.85 -15.68 -7.96
CA GLY A 6 39.49 -15.34 -6.69
C GLY A 6 38.58 -15.32 -5.45
N ILE A 7 37.32 -15.72 -5.57
CA ILE A 7 36.38 -15.76 -4.42
C ILE A 7 36.64 -17.01 -3.57
N LYS A 8 36.92 -16.79 -2.27
CA LYS A 8 37.15 -17.87 -1.29
C LYS A 8 35.85 -18.64 -1.02
N PRO A 9 35.89 -19.98 -0.90
CA PRO A 9 34.68 -20.82 -0.74
C PRO A 9 33.89 -20.55 0.54
N GLU A 10 34.50 -19.98 1.56
CA GLU A 10 33.86 -19.65 2.85
C GLU A 10 32.84 -18.50 2.74
N VAL A 11 32.82 -17.77 1.62
CA VAL A 11 31.87 -16.67 1.39
C VAL A 11 30.55 -17.19 0.80
N ILE A 12 30.43 -18.45 0.40
CA ILE A 12 29.23 -18.99 -0.24
C ILE A 12 28.58 -20.04 0.68
N GLU A 13 27.44 -19.70 1.25
CA GLU A 13 26.62 -20.61 2.07
C GLU A 13 25.60 -21.35 1.20
N THR A 14 25.41 -22.64 1.48
CA THR A 14 24.40 -23.48 0.81
C THR A 14 23.11 -23.46 1.62
N LEU A 15 22.00 -23.07 1.01
CA LEU A 15 20.67 -23.15 1.57
C LEU A 15 19.95 -24.36 0.95
N TYR A 16 19.79 -25.42 1.76
CA TYR A 16 19.13 -26.65 1.31
C TYR A 16 17.73 -26.36 0.78
N GLY A 17 17.50 -26.66 -0.51
CA GLY A 17 16.23 -26.46 -1.21
C GLY A 17 16.03 -25.07 -1.85
N LEU A 18 16.91 -24.11 -1.63
CA LEU A 18 16.72 -22.71 -2.05
C LEU A 18 17.90 -22.12 -2.87
N GLY A 19 19.08 -22.76 -2.86
CA GLY A 19 20.24 -22.33 -3.64
C GLY A 19 21.41 -21.86 -2.78
N TYR A 20 22.14 -20.83 -3.21
CA TYR A 20 23.35 -20.33 -2.54
C TYR A 20 23.21 -18.85 -2.18
N ARG A 21 23.77 -18.42 -1.04
CA ARG A 21 23.89 -17.00 -0.66
C ARG A 21 25.32 -16.61 -0.31
N LEU A 22 25.64 -15.32 -0.35
CA LEU A 22 26.93 -14.81 0.11
C LEU A 22 26.88 -14.56 1.64
N GLY A 23 27.85 -15.09 2.38
CA GLY A 23 28.04 -14.86 3.82
C GLY A 23 28.57 -13.45 4.10
N ALA A 24 28.25 -12.90 5.27
CA ALA A 24 28.62 -11.53 5.66
C ALA A 24 30.15 -11.37 5.83
N GLU A 25 30.71 -10.24 5.36
CA GLU A 25 32.12 -9.91 5.60
C GLU A 25 32.40 -9.68 7.10
N PRO A 26 33.55 -10.13 7.63
CA PRO A 26 33.97 -9.82 8.98
C PRO A 26 34.22 -8.31 9.12
N SER A 27 33.48 -7.67 10.03
CA SER A 27 33.53 -6.25 10.33
C SER A 27 34.95 -5.79 10.69
N LYS A 28 35.52 -4.88 9.89
CA LYS A 28 36.67 -4.08 10.30
C LYS A 28 36.20 -2.99 11.26
N THR A 29 36.65 -3.08 12.50
CA THR A 29 36.70 -2.00 13.48
C THR A 29 37.50 -0.83 12.92
N ALA A 30 36.91 0.36 12.82
CA ALA A 30 37.62 1.61 12.61
C ALA A 30 36.85 2.76 13.29
N ASP A 31 37.63 3.59 13.98
CA ASP A 31 37.25 4.68 14.87
C ASP A 31 36.30 5.73 14.28
N GLN A 32 35.33 6.16 15.09
CA GLN A 32 34.56 7.39 14.86
C GLN A 32 35.20 8.57 15.62
N PRO A 33 35.47 9.72 14.97
CA PRO A 33 35.66 10.97 15.69
C PRO A 33 34.31 11.62 16.01
N SER A 34 34.16 12.06 17.26
CA SER A 34 33.08 12.91 17.74
C SER A 34 33.14 14.30 17.12
N LEU A 35 31.98 14.94 16.90
CA LEU A 35 31.73 16.38 17.14
C LEU A 35 30.24 16.73 16.92
N ASP A 36 29.69 17.34 17.97
CA ASP A 36 28.69 18.41 18.06
C ASP A 36 27.21 18.22 17.66
N THR A 37 26.37 18.33 18.69
CA THR A 37 24.94 18.69 18.63
C THR A 37 24.81 20.21 18.48
N PRO A 38 23.78 20.73 17.77
CA PRO A 38 22.71 21.38 18.54
C PRO A 38 21.28 21.28 17.96
N ALA A 39 20.34 21.55 18.88
CA ALA A 39 18.98 22.09 18.71
C ALA A 39 17.79 21.12 18.53
N SER A 40 17.14 20.86 19.67
CA SER A 40 15.67 20.78 19.90
C SER A 40 14.82 19.93 18.95
N VAL A 41 14.67 18.66 19.32
CA VAL A 41 13.59 17.74 18.89
C VAL A 41 12.35 18.02 19.75
N PRO A 42 11.11 17.95 19.21
CA PRO A 42 9.89 18.07 20.00
C PRO A 42 9.85 16.97 21.08
N VAL A 43 9.37 17.31 22.27
CA VAL A 43 9.21 16.36 23.37
C VAL A 43 8.26 15.24 22.94
N ILE A 44 8.83 14.07 22.63
CA ILE A 44 8.10 12.82 22.46
C ILE A 44 7.54 12.44 23.84
N PRO A 45 6.24 12.15 23.99
CA PRO A 45 5.67 11.78 25.27
C PRO A 45 6.40 10.55 25.85
N SER A 46 6.81 10.64 27.11
CA SER A 46 7.56 9.60 27.80
C SER A 46 6.77 8.29 27.84
N ARG A 47 7.39 7.17 27.44
CA ARG A 47 6.81 5.82 27.23
C ARG A 47 5.91 5.26 28.36
N SER A 48 5.97 5.79 29.58
CA SER A 48 5.00 5.49 30.64
C SER A 48 3.57 5.95 30.30
N SER A 49 3.42 6.98 29.46
CA SER A 49 2.13 7.43 28.96
C SER A 49 1.60 6.50 27.86
N ALA A 50 2.43 6.04 26.93
CA ALA A 50 2.01 5.14 25.83
C ALA A 50 1.48 3.79 26.35
N ARG A 51 2.15 3.19 27.34
CA ARG A 51 1.69 1.95 27.98
C ARG A 51 0.37 2.13 28.74
N ARG A 52 0.19 3.26 29.45
CA ARG A 52 -1.09 3.64 30.05
C ARG A 52 -2.17 3.90 29.01
N GLN A 53 -1.82 4.45 27.86
CA GLN A 53 -2.76 4.81 26.80
C GLN A 53 -3.29 3.56 26.07
N LEU A 54 -2.44 2.55 25.83
CA LEU A 54 -2.86 1.23 25.32
C LEU A 54 -3.82 0.51 26.30
N ASP A 55 -3.56 0.54 27.60
CA ASP A 55 -4.48 -0.02 28.61
C ASP A 55 -5.83 0.73 28.65
N VAL A 56 -5.80 2.05 28.47
CA VAL A 56 -7.01 2.91 28.47
C VAL A 56 -7.82 2.73 27.19
N ASP A 57 -7.19 2.72 26.02
CA ASP A 57 -7.86 2.55 24.72
C ASP A 57 -8.46 1.13 24.59
N GLY A 58 -7.73 0.10 25.07
CA GLY A 58 -8.26 -1.26 25.19
C GLY A 58 -9.47 -1.36 26.13
N LEU A 59 -9.45 -0.64 27.27
CA LEU A 59 -10.61 -0.58 28.18
C LEU A 59 -11.83 0.07 27.52
N VAL A 60 -11.63 1.17 26.79
CA VAL A 60 -12.71 1.90 26.10
C VAL A 60 -13.35 1.03 25.02
N VAL A 61 -12.56 0.24 24.29
CA VAL A 61 -13.07 -0.69 23.28
C VAL A 61 -13.85 -1.84 23.91
N VAL A 62 -13.36 -2.40 25.02
CA VAL A 62 -14.09 -3.42 25.79
C VAL A 62 -15.42 -2.87 26.34
N GLU A 63 -15.45 -1.63 26.81
CA GLU A 63 -16.67 -1.02 27.34
C GLU A 63 -17.70 -0.74 26.24
N ARG A 64 -17.26 -0.26 25.06
CA ARG A 64 -18.11 -0.16 23.87
C ARG A 64 -18.63 -1.52 23.42
N PHE A 65 -17.77 -2.53 23.36
CA PHE A 65 -18.16 -3.91 23.06
C PHE A 65 -19.27 -4.40 23.99
N ARG A 66 -19.11 -4.21 25.32
CA ARG A 66 -20.14 -4.60 26.31
C ARG A 66 -21.46 -3.89 26.08
N SER A 67 -21.44 -2.59 25.76
CA SER A 67 -22.66 -1.81 25.50
C SER A 67 -23.43 -2.35 24.30
N THR A 68 -22.77 -2.59 23.18
CA THR A 68 -23.42 -3.11 21.97
C THR A 68 -23.82 -4.57 22.15
N LEU A 69 -23.00 -5.39 22.80
CA LEU A 69 -23.32 -6.78 23.11
C LEU A 69 -24.61 -6.93 23.93
N THR A 70 -24.82 -6.04 24.89
CA THR A 70 -26.06 -6.01 25.69
C THR A 70 -27.27 -5.79 24.78
N GLN A 71 -27.15 -4.86 23.82
CA GLN A 71 -28.20 -4.58 22.85
C GLN A 71 -28.46 -5.78 21.92
N ARG A 72 -27.42 -6.44 21.41
CA ARG A 72 -27.56 -7.64 20.55
C ARG A 72 -28.24 -8.78 21.28
N LEU A 73 -27.82 -9.07 22.52
CA LEU A 73 -28.47 -10.07 23.37
C LEU A 73 -29.94 -9.72 23.66
N GLN A 74 -30.26 -8.43 23.77
CA GLN A 74 -31.64 -8.01 23.97
C GLN A 74 -32.51 -8.25 22.73
N THR A 75 -31.98 -8.03 21.52
CA THR A 75 -32.65 -8.41 20.27
C THR A 75 -32.95 -9.92 20.23
N LEU A 76 -31.98 -10.77 20.58
CA LEU A 76 -32.18 -12.22 20.63
C LEU A 76 -33.19 -12.65 21.70
N ASN A 77 -33.17 -12.01 22.88
CA ASN A 77 -34.17 -12.24 23.94
C ASN A 77 -35.58 -11.84 23.49
N ASN A 78 -35.71 -10.72 22.76
CA ASN A 78 -36.99 -10.29 22.22
C ASN A 78 -37.52 -11.30 21.18
N ALA A 79 -36.64 -11.79 20.29
CA ALA A 79 -37.01 -12.82 19.33
C ALA A 79 -37.46 -14.13 20.01
N LEU A 80 -36.79 -14.56 21.08
CA LEU A 80 -37.20 -15.74 21.85
C LEU A 80 -38.58 -15.54 22.51
N ARG A 81 -38.86 -14.36 23.07
CA ARG A 81 -40.19 -14.06 23.64
C ARG A 81 -41.28 -14.04 22.57
N SER A 82 -41.04 -13.34 21.46
CA SER A 82 -41.98 -13.33 20.34
C SER A 82 -42.24 -14.72 19.78
N LEU A 83 -41.22 -15.60 19.79
CA LEU A 83 -41.38 -17.00 19.39
C LEU A 83 -42.25 -17.79 20.39
N GLN A 84 -42.03 -17.61 21.70
CA GLN A 84 -42.85 -18.24 22.76
C GLN A 84 -44.32 -17.79 22.72
N ASP A 85 -44.56 -16.54 22.32
CA ASP A 85 -45.90 -15.96 22.18
C ASP A 85 -46.53 -16.23 20.80
N GLU A 86 -45.87 -16.98 19.91
CA GLU A 86 -46.29 -17.23 18.52
C GLU A 86 -46.51 -15.95 17.67
N GLN A 87 -45.75 -14.89 17.95
CA GLN A 87 -45.82 -13.57 17.30
C GLN A 87 -44.52 -13.17 16.56
N LEU A 88 -43.58 -14.10 16.34
CA LEU A 88 -42.33 -13.77 15.66
C LEU A 88 -42.58 -13.38 14.20
N THR A 89 -42.37 -12.10 13.87
CA THR A 89 -42.51 -11.62 12.50
C THR A 89 -41.29 -11.96 11.64
N ALA A 90 -41.46 -11.99 10.31
CA ALA A 90 -40.35 -12.17 9.36
C ALA A 90 -39.23 -11.12 9.53
N ILE A 91 -39.59 -9.88 9.88
CA ILE A 91 -38.65 -8.78 10.09
C ILE A 91 -37.84 -9.02 11.37
N ASP A 92 -38.50 -9.34 12.48
CA ASP A 92 -37.84 -9.61 13.75
C ASP A 92 -36.95 -10.86 13.68
N ARG A 93 -37.39 -11.88 12.96
CA ARG A 93 -36.60 -13.07 12.63
C ARG A 93 -35.33 -12.69 11.88
N GLN A 94 -35.45 -11.93 10.79
CA GLN A 94 -34.30 -11.54 9.99
C GLN A 94 -33.32 -10.66 10.77
N HIS A 95 -33.84 -9.77 11.63
CA HIS A 95 -33.03 -8.94 12.51
C HIS A 95 -32.29 -9.80 13.54
N ALA A 96 -32.95 -10.80 14.15
CA ALA A 96 -32.31 -11.73 15.08
C ALA A 96 -31.22 -12.59 14.40
N ILE A 97 -31.44 -13.03 13.16
CA ILE A 97 -30.44 -13.74 12.36
C ILE A 97 -29.20 -12.86 12.15
N SER A 98 -29.41 -11.60 11.73
CA SER A 98 -28.32 -10.65 11.50
C SER A 98 -27.52 -10.38 12.78
N GLU A 99 -28.17 -10.22 13.93
CA GLU A 99 -27.48 -10.01 15.21
C GLU A 99 -26.74 -11.27 15.69
N ALA A 100 -27.29 -12.46 15.47
CA ALA A 100 -26.60 -13.73 15.75
C ALA A 100 -25.34 -13.89 14.89
N HIS A 101 -25.43 -13.56 13.60
CA HIS A 101 -24.30 -13.58 12.67
C HIS A 101 -23.17 -12.61 13.12
N ARG A 102 -23.53 -11.37 13.46
CA ARG A 102 -22.56 -10.38 13.95
C ARG A 102 -21.91 -10.79 15.28
N LEU A 103 -22.67 -11.42 16.18
CA LEU A 103 -22.13 -11.97 17.42
C LEU A 103 -21.16 -13.11 17.14
N SER A 104 -21.51 -14.03 16.23
CA SER A 104 -20.63 -15.09 15.77
C SER A 104 -19.29 -14.53 15.28
N GLY A 105 -19.31 -13.47 14.46
CA GLY A 105 -18.10 -12.83 13.93
C GLY A 105 -17.24 -12.10 14.98
N SER A 106 -17.85 -11.41 15.94
CA SER A 106 -17.15 -10.51 16.86
C SER A 106 -16.72 -11.16 18.18
N LEU A 107 -17.49 -12.11 18.73
CA LEU A 107 -17.24 -12.67 20.07
C LEU A 107 -15.86 -13.33 20.20
N GLY A 108 -15.45 -14.09 19.19
CA GLY A 108 -14.14 -14.76 19.20
C GLY A 108 -12.98 -13.77 19.25
N THR A 109 -13.09 -12.63 18.58
CA THR A 109 -12.05 -11.58 18.57
C THR A 109 -11.86 -10.96 19.96
N PHE A 110 -12.92 -10.89 20.76
CA PHE A 110 -12.86 -10.39 22.14
C PHE A 110 -12.57 -11.47 23.18
N GLY A 111 -12.10 -12.65 22.79
CA GLY A 111 -11.75 -13.72 23.74
C GLY A 111 -12.95 -14.51 24.25
N TYR A 112 -14.08 -14.50 23.52
CA TYR A 112 -15.26 -15.33 23.75
C TYR A 112 -15.41 -16.39 22.64
N ALA A 113 -14.38 -17.21 22.41
CA ALA A 113 -14.37 -18.23 21.37
C ALA A 113 -15.60 -19.16 21.46
N ALA A 114 -15.88 -19.72 22.64
CA ALA A 114 -17.09 -20.52 22.87
C ALA A 114 -18.40 -19.73 22.64
N GLY A 115 -18.38 -18.41 22.89
CA GLY A 115 -19.55 -17.56 22.63
C GLY A 115 -19.84 -17.39 21.15
N SER A 116 -18.78 -17.30 20.33
CA SER A 116 -18.89 -17.26 18.86
C SER A 116 -19.56 -18.53 18.32
N GLU A 117 -19.14 -19.71 18.79
CA GLU A 117 -19.75 -21.00 18.41
C GLU A 117 -21.23 -21.07 18.77
N VAL A 118 -21.61 -20.60 19.97
CA VAL A 118 -23.01 -20.59 20.41
C VAL A 118 -23.84 -19.59 19.58
N ALA A 119 -23.29 -18.43 19.25
CA ALA A 119 -23.97 -17.45 18.39
C ALA A 119 -24.20 -18.01 16.97
N GLN A 120 -23.23 -18.74 16.41
CA GLN A 120 -23.40 -19.45 15.14
C GLN A 120 -24.50 -20.52 15.22
N ALA A 121 -24.57 -21.26 16.33
CA ALA A 121 -25.64 -22.24 16.55
C ALA A 121 -27.03 -21.58 16.61
N ILE A 122 -27.14 -20.39 17.21
CA ILE A 122 -28.38 -19.60 17.23
C ILE A 122 -28.77 -19.15 15.82
N GLU A 123 -27.82 -18.62 15.05
CA GLU A 123 -28.03 -18.23 13.65
C GLU A 123 -28.54 -19.41 12.80
N TYR A 124 -27.86 -20.56 12.93
CA TYR A 124 -28.25 -21.79 12.23
C TYR A 124 -29.67 -22.22 12.61
N TRP A 125 -29.99 -22.21 13.90
CA TRP A 125 -31.31 -22.55 14.41
C TRP A 125 -32.40 -21.66 13.82
N LEU A 126 -32.22 -20.34 13.84
CA LEU A 126 -33.17 -19.38 13.27
C LEU A 126 -33.37 -19.61 11.76
N ASN A 127 -32.32 -19.97 11.04
CA ASN A 127 -32.41 -20.24 9.61
C ASN A 127 -33.12 -21.56 9.25
N HIS A 128 -33.02 -22.59 10.09
CA HIS A 128 -33.45 -23.97 9.74
C HIS A 128 -34.64 -24.51 10.54
N GLN A 129 -34.99 -23.90 11.68
CA GLN A 129 -36.08 -24.36 12.54
C GLN A 129 -37.32 -23.45 12.46
N THR A 130 -37.24 -22.35 11.72
CA THR A 130 -38.38 -21.45 11.48
C THR A 130 -38.61 -21.24 9.98
N THR A 131 -39.87 -21.08 9.57
CA THR A 131 -40.26 -20.67 8.22
C THR A 131 -39.91 -19.21 7.97
N ALA A 132 -40.00 -18.78 6.71
CA ALA A 132 -39.84 -17.38 6.35
C ALA A 132 -40.80 -16.43 7.09
N ASP A 133 -41.98 -16.93 7.48
CA ASP A 133 -43.00 -16.19 8.22
C ASP A 133 -42.83 -16.26 9.75
N GLY A 134 -41.78 -16.93 10.24
CA GLY A 134 -41.46 -17.02 11.67
C GLY A 134 -42.11 -18.19 12.43
N THR A 135 -42.81 -19.10 11.75
CA THR A 135 -43.43 -20.29 12.37
C THR A 135 -42.46 -21.46 12.49
N ILE A 136 -42.56 -22.25 13.57
CA ILE A 136 -41.65 -23.36 13.84
C ILE A 136 -41.93 -24.54 12.89
N LEU A 137 -40.88 -25.10 12.27
CA LEU A 137 -41.01 -26.12 11.21
C LEU A 137 -41.32 -27.54 11.73
N ASN A 138 -40.98 -27.88 12.98
CA ASN A 138 -41.11 -29.24 13.53
C ASN A 138 -41.58 -29.26 14.99
N GLY A 139 -42.84 -28.93 15.27
CA GLY A 139 -43.43 -29.03 16.62
C GLY A 139 -43.76 -30.46 17.08
N ASN A 140 -43.52 -31.50 16.27
CA ASN A 140 -44.28 -32.76 16.37
C ASN A 140 -43.44 -34.06 16.47
N SER A 141 -42.11 -34.00 16.60
CA SER A 141 -41.29 -35.23 16.61
C SER A 141 -40.20 -35.20 17.70
N THR A 142 -40.47 -35.91 18.80
CA THR A 142 -39.56 -36.47 19.83
C THR A 142 -38.10 -35.98 19.85
N THR A 143 -37.75 -35.05 20.76
CA THR A 143 -37.13 -35.31 22.08
C THR A 143 -36.76 -34.01 22.82
N THR A 144 -36.82 -32.85 22.16
CA THR A 144 -36.58 -31.52 22.77
C THR A 144 -37.47 -30.49 22.07
N ASP A 145 -38.17 -29.64 22.81
CA ASP A 145 -38.98 -28.56 22.23
C ASP A 145 -38.05 -27.60 21.45
N PRO A 146 -38.34 -27.25 20.18
CA PRO A 146 -37.51 -26.32 19.41
C PRO A 146 -37.26 -25.01 20.15
N THR A 147 -38.25 -24.52 20.88
CA THR A 147 -38.20 -23.29 21.68
C THR A 147 -37.27 -23.45 22.88
N GLU A 148 -37.27 -24.62 23.51
CA GLU A 148 -36.37 -24.99 24.61
C GLU A 148 -34.91 -25.03 24.14
N SER A 149 -34.67 -25.54 22.92
CA SER A 149 -33.34 -25.53 22.29
C SER A 149 -32.80 -24.11 22.08
N PHE A 150 -33.62 -23.20 21.53
CA PHE A 150 -33.20 -21.80 21.37
C PHE A 150 -32.95 -21.11 22.73
N SER A 151 -33.83 -21.35 23.71
CA SER A 151 -33.66 -20.81 25.07
C SER A 151 -32.36 -21.30 25.74
N THR A 152 -31.99 -22.56 25.51
CA THR A 152 -30.78 -23.17 26.04
C THR A 152 -29.53 -22.53 25.44
N LEU A 153 -29.49 -22.37 24.11
CA LEU A 153 -28.39 -21.70 23.43
C LEU A 153 -28.24 -20.25 23.88
N LEU A 154 -29.34 -19.50 24.00
CA LEU A 154 -29.29 -18.11 24.44
C LEU A 154 -28.82 -17.99 25.90
N THR A 155 -29.22 -18.92 26.77
CA THR A 155 -28.75 -18.98 28.15
C THR A 155 -27.27 -19.31 28.23
N GLN A 156 -26.78 -20.27 27.44
CA GLN A 156 -25.35 -20.59 27.34
C GLN A 156 -24.55 -19.38 26.87
N LEU A 157 -25.03 -18.68 25.84
CA LEU A 157 -24.38 -17.47 25.34
C LEU A 157 -24.26 -16.41 26.45
N GLN A 158 -25.35 -16.11 27.15
CA GLN A 158 -25.37 -15.15 28.26
C GLN A 158 -24.40 -15.54 29.39
N GLN A 159 -24.31 -16.83 29.73
CA GLN A 159 -23.36 -17.33 30.73
C GLN A 159 -21.90 -17.14 30.29
N ILE A 160 -21.59 -17.37 29.01
CA ILE A 160 -20.24 -17.19 28.47
C ILE A 160 -19.84 -15.72 28.52
N VAL A 161 -20.69 -14.80 28.05
CA VAL A 161 -20.32 -13.38 28.03
C VAL A 161 -20.38 -12.71 29.42
N ALA A 162 -21.03 -13.34 30.40
CA ALA A 162 -20.97 -12.90 31.79
C ALA A 162 -19.57 -13.08 32.41
N GLN A 163 -18.75 -13.99 31.86
CA GLN A 163 -17.38 -14.22 32.31
C GLN A 163 -16.43 -13.16 31.71
N PRO A 164 -15.30 -12.86 32.37
CA PRO A 164 -14.28 -11.99 31.79
C PRO A 164 -13.73 -12.61 30.49
N PRO A 165 -13.44 -11.80 29.46
CA PRO A 165 -12.92 -12.30 28.20
C PRO A 165 -11.58 -13.00 28.42
N THR A 166 -11.41 -14.18 27.85
CA THR A 166 -10.10 -14.83 27.82
C THR A 166 -9.43 -14.38 26.54
N LEU A 167 -8.83 -13.18 26.57
CA LEU A 167 -8.03 -12.73 25.44
C LEU A 167 -6.96 -13.80 25.19
N PRO A 168 -6.85 -14.38 23.98
CA PRO A 168 -5.68 -15.18 23.64
C PRO A 168 -4.49 -14.30 23.97
N ASN A 169 -3.48 -14.85 24.66
CA ASN A 169 -2.28 -14.12 25.05
C ASN A 169 -1.79 -13.40 23.79
N ILE A 170 -2.14 -12.11 23.65
CA ILE A 170 -1.69 -11.31 22.52
C ILE A 170 -0.23 -11.25 22.87
N LEU A 171 0.58 -11.99 22.12
CA LEU A 171 2.01 -11.78 22.09
C LEU A 171 2.17 -10.36 21.55
N ALA A 172 1.89 -9.37 22.40
CA ALA A 172 2.55 -8.09 22.32
C ALA A 172 4.02 -8.50 22.29
N PRO A 173 4.75 -8.12 21.23
CA PRO A 173 6.11 -8.57 21.07
C PRO A 173 6.86 -8.34 22.38
N ASP A 174 7.59 -9.36 22.85
CA ASP A 174 8.37 -9.28 24.09
C ASP A 174 9.11 -7.96 24.07
N THR A 175 8.77 -7.05 25.00
CA THR A 175 9.19 -5.63 24.91
C THR A 175 10.70 -5.44 24.91
N GLU A 176 11.47 -6.48 25.28
CA GLU A 176 12.93 -6.52 25.20
C GLU A 176 13.46 -6.76 23.77
N SER A 177 12.68 -7.37 22.88
CA SER A 177 13.07 -7.66 21.49
C SER A 177 12.75 -6.53 20.49
N LEU A 178 11.96 -5.53 20.92
CA LEU A 178 11.58 -4.35 20.11
C LEU A 178 12.61 -3.22 20.16
N GLU A 179 13.64 -3.32 20.98
CA GLU A 179 14.59 -2.22 21.21
C GLU A 179 15.67 -2.08 20.13
N SER A 180 15.72 -2.91 19.08
CA SER A 180 16.88 -2.90 18.16
C SER A 180 16.68 -3.17 16.67
N LYS A 181 15.48 -2.98 16.09
CA LYS A 181 15.33 -2.88 14.62
C LYS A 181 14.05 -2.14 14.24
N ASP A 182 14.15 -1.23 13.27
CA ASP A 182 13.01 -0.70 12.52
C ASP A 182 12.03 -1.85 12.22
N LEU A 183 10.81 -1.82 12.77
CA LEU A 183 9.80 -2.75 12.28
C LEU A 183 9.67 -2.47 10.78
N PRO A 184 9.89 -3.46 9.89
CA PRO A 184 9.98 -3.22 8.45
C PRO A 184 8.72 -2.54 7.87
N ASN A 185 7.60 -2.55 8.61
CA ASN A 185 6.31 -1.99 8.23
C ASN A 185 5.68 -1.04 9.26
N GLY A 186 6.45 -0.45 10.19
CA GLY A 186 5.93 0.39 11.30
C GLY A 186 5.22 1.70 10.90
N ASN A 187 4.81 1.84 9.63
CA ASN A 187 4.00 2.93 9.09
C ASN A 187 3.07 2.47 7.95
N ALA A 188 2.93 1.15 7.71
CA ALA A 188 2.06 0.66 6.65
C ALA A 188 0.59 1.04 6.94
N ARG A 189 -0.10 1.52 5.90
CA ARG A 189 -1.49 1.97 6.00
C ARG A 189 -2.43 0.81 5.73
N VAL A 190 -3.25 0.46 6.72
CA VAL A 190 -4.23 -0.63 6.60
C VAL A 190 -5.62 -0.01 6.61
N LEU A 191 -6.38 -0.22 5.53
CA LEU A 191 -7.80 0.14 5.47
C LEU A 191 -8.63 -1.09 5.83
N ILE A 192 -9.56 -0.94 6.76
CA ILE A 192 -10.49 -2.00 7.20
C ILE A 192 -11.91 -1.56 6.85
N VAL A 193 -12.64 -2.40 6.11
CA VAL A 193 -14.02 -2.14 5.68
C VAL A 193 -14.91 -3.26 6.18
N ASP A 194 -15.84 -2.91 7.07
CA ASP A 194 -16.78 -3.83 7.73
C ASP A 194 -17.96 -2.99 8.26
N ASP A 195 -19.21 -3.43 8.10
CA ASP A 195 -20.39 -2.68 8.56
C ASP A 195 -20.60 -2.78 10.09
N ASP A 196 -19.90 -3.71 10.75
CA ASP A 196 -19.92 -3.88 12.20
C ASP A 196 -18.86 -2.98 12.88
N PRO A 197 -19.27 -1.89 13.56
CA PRO A 197 -18.35 -1.01 14.28
C PRO A 197 -17.60 -1.73 15.41
N ILE A 198 -18.16 -2.82 15.94
CA ILE A 198 -17.50 -3.65 16.94
C ILE A 198 -16.30 -4.37 16.31
N ALA A 199 -16.50 -5.02 15.16
CA ALA A 199 -15.45 -5.75 14.46
C ALA A 199 -14.30 -4.81 14.09
N LEU A 200 -14.62 -3.63 13.56
CA LEU A 200 -13.63 -2.59 13.25
C LEU A 200 -12.81 -2.17 14.48
N ALA A 201 -13.46 -1.92 15.62
CA ALA A 201 -12.76 -1.53 16.85
C ALA A 201 -11.85 -2.65 17.38
N ALA A 202 -12.30 -3.91 17.28
CA ALA A 202 -11.53 -5.09 17.65
C ALA A 202 -10.27 -5.23 16.79
N LEU A 203 -10.45 -5.15 15.46
CA LEU A 203 -9.38 -5.25 14.48
C LEU A 203 -8.37 -4.10 14.63
N ALA A 204 -8.82 -2.87 14.87
CA ALA A 204 -7.94 -1.74 15.13
C ALA A 204 -7.09 -1.95 16.39
N THR A 205 -7.71 -2.38 17.49
CA THR A 205 -7.03 -2.65 18.77
C THR A 205 -5.98 -3.75 18.62
N LEU A 206 -6.25 -4.74 17.77
CA LEU A 206 -5.32 -5.84 17.49
C LEU A 206 -4.10 -5.39 16.66
N LEU A 207 -4.30 -4.52 15.67
CA LEU A 207 -3.29 -4.20 14.65
C LEU A 207 -2.46 -2.94 14.98
N GLN A 208 -3.04 -1.92 15.63
CA GLN A 208 -2.33 -0.69 15.99
C GLN A 208 -1.07 -0.90 16.87
N PRO A 209 -1.03 -1.84 17.85
CA PRO A 209 0.17 -2.09 18.66
C PRO A 209 1.40 -2.54 17.85
N TRP A 210 1.20 -3.01 16.62
CA TRP A 210 2.24 -3.44 15.70
C TRP A 210 2.83 -2.30 14.86
N GLY A 211 2.45 -1.05 15.14
CA GLY A 211 2.92 0.14 14.42
C GLY A 211 2.19 0.39 13.10
N LEU A 212 1.07 -0.30 12.84
CA LEU A 212 0.28 -0.13 11.63
C LEU A 212 -0.62 1.11 11.74
N GLN A 213 -0.73 1.87 10.65
CA GLN A 213 -1.66 2.99 10.54
C GLN A 213 -3.03 2.46 10.10
N VAL A 214 -3.90 2.16 11.06
CA VAL A 214 -5.21 1.57 10.80
C VAL A 214 -6.27 2.65 10.57
N THR A 215 -6.98 2.57 9.44
CA THR A 215 -8.18 3.36 9.14
C THR A 215 -9.38 2.43 9.03
N CYS A 216 -10.46 2.71 9.75
CA CYS A 216 -11.68 1.91 9.75
C CYS A 216 -12.80 2.62 8.99
N LEU A 217 -13.54 1.88 8.17
CA LEU A 217 -14.66 2.37 7.39
C LEU A 217 -15.91 1.52 7.63
N THR A 218 -16.89 2.09 8.34
CA THR A 218 -18.20 1.46 8.61
C THR A 218 -19.19 1.58 7.47
N ASN A 219 -19.07 2.63 6.65
CA ASN A 219 -19.96 2.87 5.53
C ASN A 219 -19.23 2.57 4.21
N PRO A 220 -19.49 1.43 3.56
CA PRO A 220 -18.80 1.04 2.34
C PRO A 220 -19.14 1.94 1.14
N ASP A 221 -20.23 2.72 1.18
CA ASP A 221 -20.58 3.66 0.10
C ASP A 221 -19.52 4.78 -0.06
N ARG A 222 -18.72 5.04 0.99
CA ARG A 222 -17.61 6.01 0.98
C ARG A 222 -16.25 5.37 0.71
N PHE A 223 -16.25 4.13 0.20
CA PHE A 223 -15.02 3.39 -0.04
C PHE A 223 -14.04 4.16 -0.91
N TRP A 224 -14.43 4.55 -2.14
CA TRP A 224 -13.52 5.20 -3.08
C TRP A 224 -12.98 6.56 -2.59
N GLU A 225 -13.80 7.34 -1.91
CA GLU A 225 -13.38 8.61 -1.28
C GLU A 225 -12.28 8.38 -0.24
N THR A 226 -12.50 7.40 0.64
CA THR A 226 -11.54 7.06 1.71
C THR A 226 -10.29 6.41 1.12
N PHE A 227 -10.47 5.48 0.18
CA PHE A 227 -9.42 4.71 -0.46
C PHE A 227 -8.41 5.60 -1.19
N THR A 228 -8.89 6.56 -2.00
CA THR A 228 -8.04 7.49 -2.75
C THR A 228 -7.30 8.48 -1.85
N THR A 229 -7.91 8.86 -0.71
CA THR A 229 -7.30 9.75 0.28
C THR A 229 -6.22 9.03 1.10
N ILE A 230 -6.52 7.83 1.58
CA ILE A 230 -5.63 7.07 2.46
C ILE A 230 -4.52 6.38 1.67
N GLN A 231 -4.79 5.93 0.44
CA GLN A 231 -3.90 5.10 -0.38
C GLN A 231 -3.32 3.93 0.43
N PRO A 232 -4.17 2.99 0.90
CA PRO A 232 -3.73 1.92 1.78
C PRO A 232 -2.66 1.03 1.12
N ASP A 233 -1.81 0.45 1.95
CA ASP A 233 -0.84 -0.58 1.56
C ASP A 233 -1.43 -1.99 1.68
N LEU A 234 -2.55 -2.14 2.39
CA LEU A 234 -3.34 -3.37 2.52
C LEU A 234 -4.82 -3.04 2.80
N LEU A 235 -5.73 -3.81 2.19
CA LEU A 235 -7.16 -3.77 2.47
C LEU A 235 -7.60 -5.03 3.23
N LEU A 236 -8.21 -4.83 4.40
CA LEU A 236 -9.01 -5.84 5.09
C LEU A 236 -10.49 -5.60 4.75
N LEU A 237 -11.15 -6.60 4.19
CA LEU A 237 -12.50 -6.44 3.63
C LEU A 237 -13.45 -7.52 4.13
N ASP A 238 -14.57 -7.10 4.71
CA ASP A 238 -15.72 -7.98 4.90
C ASP A 238 -16.50 -8.17 3.59
N LEU A 239 -17.04 -9.36 3.36
CA LEU A 239 -17.82 -9.64 2.17
C LEU A 239 -19.30 -9.34 2.34
N GLU A 240 -19.81 -9.50 3.55
CA GLU A 240 -21.24 -9.49 3.87
C GLU A 240 -21.63 -8.12 4.42
N MET A 241 -21.74 -7.13 3.56
CA MET A 241 -22.18 -5.78 3.95
C MET A 241 -23.53 -5.43 3.31
N PRO A 242 -24.38 -4.62 3.97
CA PRO A 242 -25.77 -4.40 3.54
C PRO A 242 -25.93 -3.69 2.19
N THR A 243 -25.04 -2.74 1.85
CA THR A 243 -25.17 -1.89 0.65
C THR A 243 -24.19 -2.24 -0.46
N VAL A 244 -23.04 -2.81 -0.12
CA VAL A 244 -21.95 -3.10 -1.06
C VAL A 244 -21.53 -4.56 -0.89
N ASN A 245 -21.53 -5.31 -1.98
CA ASN A 245 -21.00 -6.67 -1.98
C ASN A 245 -19.46 -6.64 -2.04
N GLY A 246 -18.79 -7.17 -1.01
CA GLY A 246 -17.32 -7.16 -0.96
C GLY A 246 -16.66 -7.96 -2.09
N ILE A 247 -17.33 -8.96 -2.68
CA ILE A 247 -16.82 -9.68 -3.85
C ILE A 247 -16.76 -8.77 -5.07
N ASP A 248 -17.79 -7.94 -5.28
CA ASP A 248 -17.84 -7.02 -6.42
C ASP A 248 -16.81 -5.89 -6.24
N LEU A 249 -16.63 -5.42 -5.00
CA LEU A 249 -15.60 -4.46 -4.65
C LEU A 249 -14.18 -4.98 -4.93
N CYS A 250 -13.89 -6.25 -4.59
CA CYS A 250 -12.63 -6.90 -4.96
C CYS A 250 -12.37 -6.83 -6.47
N ARG A 251 -13.37 -7.18 -7.28
CA ARG A 251 -13.25 -7.16 -8.75
C ARG A 251 -13.01 -5.76 -9.28
N GLU A 252 -13.70 -4.76 -8.71
CA GLU A 252 -13.55 -3.36 -9.11
C GLU A 252 -12.12 -2.87 -8.86
N ILE A 253 -11.55 -3.15 -7.68
CA ILE A 253 -10.15 -2.81 -7.34
C ILE A 253 -9.17 -3.51 -8.29
N ARG A 254 -9.42 -4.76 -8.65
CA ARG A 254 -8.56 -5.52 -9.58
C ARG A 254 -8.61 -5.02 -11.02
N GLN A 255 -9.67 -4.33 -11.41
CA GLN A 255 -9.80 -3.69 -12.73
C GLN A 255 -9.13 -2.30 -12.78
N ASP A 256 -8.75 -1.75 -11.63
CA ASP A 256 -8.06 -0.46 -11.55
C ASP A 256 -6.57 -0.59 -11.94
N MET A 257 -6.10 0.27 -12.85
CA MET A 257 -4.73 0.21 -13.35
C MET A 257 -3.67 0.61 -12.31
N ASP A 258 -4.02 1.49 -11.38
CA ASP A 258 -3.09 2.02 -10.39
C ASP A 258 -3.08 1.19 -9.10
N HIS A 259 -4.18 0.47 -8.84
CA HIS A 259 -4.44 -0.21 -7.58
C HIS A 259 -4.65 -1.73 -7.67
N GLY A 260 -4.59 -2.32 -8.87
CA GLY A 260 -4.76 -3.77 -9.07
C GLY A 260 -3.82 -4.66 -8.26
N ASP A 261 -2.63 -4.15 -7.90
CA ASP A 261 -1.61 -4.87 -7.10
C ASP A 261 -1.80 -4.75 -5.58
N LEU A 262 -2.81 -4.01 -5.10
CA LEU A 262 -3.07 -3.85 -3.67
C LEU A 262 -3.38 -5.21 -3.01
N PRO A 263 -2.71 -5.60 -1.92
CA PRO A 263 -3.10 -6.77 -1.16
C PRO A 263 -4.51 -6.64 -0.59
N ILE A 264 -5.38 -7.60 -0.90
CA ILE A 264 -6.72 -7.69 -0.33
C ILE A 264 -6.81 -8.97 0.50
N VAL A 265 -7.00 -8.81 1.81
CA VAL A 265 -7.24 -9.90 2.74
C VAL A 265 -8.71 -9.86 3.15
N VAL A 266 -9.45 -10.90 2.78
CA VAL A 266 -10.87 -10.99 3.05
C VAL A 266 -11.12 -11.58 4.43
N VAL A 267 -12.09 -11.03 5.17
CA VAL A 267 -12.57 -11.56 6.45
C VAL A 267 -14.00 -12.04 6.25
N THR A 268 -14.28 -13.33 6.46
CA THR A 268 -15.63 -13.88 6.14
C THR A 268 -16.01 -15.05 7.04
N ALA A 269 -17.31 -15.26 7.26
CA ALA A 269 -17.85 -16.45 7.90
C ALA A 269 -17.99 -17.66 6.94
N HIS A 270 -17.91 -17.44 5.63
CA HIS A 270 -18.10 -18.47 4.62
C HIS A 270 -16.80 -19.22 4.31
N THR A 271 -16.71 -20.47 4.80
CA THR A 271 -15.53 -21.33 4.61
C THR A 271 -15.79 -22.54 3.71
N ASP A 272 -16.95 -22.63 3.07
CA ASP A 272 -17.25 -23.73 2.15
C ASP A 272 -16.40 -23.62 0.87
N PRO A 273 -16.01 -24.75 0.23
CA PRO A 273 -15.09 -24.72 -0.91
C PRO A 273 -15.58 -23.86 -2.08
N ALA A 274 -16.90 -23.75 -2.30
CA ALA A 274 -17.44 -22.94 -3.38
C ALA A 274 -17.36 -21.44 -3.06
N ALA A 275 -17.60 -21.03 -1.81
CA ALA A 275 -17.38 -19.65 -1.37
C ALA A 275 -15.90 -19.27 -1.44
N VAL A 276 -15.01 -20.14 -0.97
CA VAL A 276 -13.56 -19.92 -1.02
C VAL A 276 -13.10 -19.71 -2.47
N ALA A 277 -13.55 -20.54 -3.41
CA ALA A 277 -13.23 -20.37 -4.82
C ALA A 277 -13.70 -19.00 -5.35
N ARG A 278 -14.94 -18.58 -5.04
CA ARG A 278 -15.47 -17.27 -5.48
C ARG A 278 -14.65 -16.09 -4.95
N ILE A 279 -14.11 -16.19 -3.74
CA ILE A 279 -13.30 -15.14 -3.11
C ILE A 279 -11.98 -14.94 -3.85
N PHE A 280 -11.28 -16.04 -4.14
CA PHE A 280 -10.03 -15.99 -4.88
C PHE A 280 -10.23 -15.65 -6.36
N ASP A 281 -11.31 -16.13 -6.98
CA ASP A 281 -11.67 -15.78 -8.37
C ASP A 281 -12.00 -14.28 -8.52
N ALA A 282 -12.52 -13.65 -7.46
CA ALA A 282 -12.72 -12.19 -7.43
C ALA A 282 -11.42 -11.41 -7.25
N GLY A 283 -10.32 -12.10 -6.97
CA GLY A 283 -8.96 -11.56 -6.89
C GLY A 283 -8.47 -11.28 -5.48
N ALA A 284 -9.12 -11.75 -4.41
CA ALA A 284 -8.54 -11.66 -3.08
C ALA A 284 -7.17 -12.36 -3.02
N ASP A 285 -6.22 -11.82 -2.26
CA ASP A 285 -4.90 -12.44 -2.08
C ASP A 285 -4.92 -13.49 -0.96
N ASP A 286 -5.78 -13.30 0.04
CA ASP A 286 -5.91 -14.20 1.18
C ASP A 286 -7.29 -14.08 1.85
N MET A 287 -7.57 -15.01 2.75
CA MET A 287 -8.79 -15.05 3.54
C MET A 287 -8.51 -15.42 5.00
N VAL A 288 -9.23 -14.78 5.91
CA VAL A 288 -9.31 -15.11 7.33
C VAL A 288 -10.75 -15.47 7.67
N SER A 289 -10.96 -16.66 8.22
CA SER A 289 -12.28 -17.09 8.66
C SER A 289 -12.67 -16.39 9.96
N LYS A 290 -13.92 -15.93 10.03
CA LYS A 290 -14.58 -15.56 11.30
C LYS A 290 -14.89 -16.87 12.07
N PRO A 291 -14.67 -16.93 13.40
CA PRO A 291 -14.13 -15.88 14.27
C PRO A 291 -12.63 -15.65 14.08
N ILE A 292 -12.22 -14.38 14.11
CA ILE A 292 -10.83 -13.98 13.87
C ILE A 292 -9.94 -14.39 15.05
N LEU A 293 -8.91 -15.18 14.75
CA LEU A 293 -7.80 -15.45 15.66
C LEU A 293 -6.74 -14.36 15.54
N GLY A 294 -6.55 -13.60 16.62
CA GLY A 294 -5.65 -12.44 16.62
C GLY A 294 -4.24 -12.70 16.08
N PRO A 295 -3.51 -13.72 16.56
CA PRO A 295 -2.18 -14.05 16.05
C PRO A 295 -2.14 -14.41 14.56
N GLU A 296 -3.18 -15.07 14.06
CA GLU A 296 -3.29 -15.44 12.65
C GLU A 296 -3.44 -14.20 11.77
N LEU A 297 -4.39 -13.32 12.12
CA LEU A 297 -4.64 -12.11 11.36
C LEU A 297 -3.41 -11.19 11.32
N VAL A 298 -2.78 -10.96 12.47
CA VAL A 298 -1.55 -10.16 12.56
C VAL A 298 -0.48 -10.72 11.63
N SER A 299 -0.24 -12.04 11.67
CA SER A 299 0.77 -12.68 10.83
C SER A 299 0.51 -12.45 9.35
N ARG A 300 -0.74 -12.63 8.90
CA ARG A 300 -1.13 -12.41 7.50
C ARG A 300 -0.98 -10.95 7.09
N VAL A 301 -1.45 -10.01 7.91
CA VAL A 301 -1.33 -8.56 7.64
C VAL A 301 0.13 -8.16 7.52
N MET A 302 1.01 -8.65 8.40
CA MET A 302 2.44 -8.35 8.35
C MET A 302 3.10 -8.90 7.07
N ILE A 303 2.79 -10.15 6.69
CA ILE A 303 3.30 -10.78 5.45
C ILE A 303 2.89 -9.97 4.21
N TYR A 304 1.61 -9.59 4.11
CA TYR A 304 1.11 -8.91 2.93
C TYR A 304 1.54 -7.44 2.84
N THR A 305 1.64 -6.74 3.97
CA THR A 305 2.20 -5.38 4.00
C THR A 305 3.68 -5.39 3.61
N GLU A 306 4.47 -6.37 4.08
CA GLU A 306 5.88 -6.52 3.69
C GLU A 306 6.01 -6.86 2.21
N ARG A 307 5.17 -7.76 1.70
CA ARG A 307 5.14 -8.12 0.28
C ARG A 307 4.80 -6.92 -0.61
N ALA A 308 3.83 -6.09 -0.21
CA ALA A 308 3.50 -4.86 -0.93
C ALA A 308 4.67 -3.86 -0.91
N HIS A 309 5.30 -3.70 0.25
CA HIS A 309 6.47 -2.84 0.40
C HIS A 309 7.62 -3.27 -0.53
N LEU A 310 7.99 -4.55 -0.50
CA LEU A 310 9.03 -5.11 -1.35
C LEU A 310 8.70 -5.00 -2.84
N ARG A 311 7.45 -5.28 -3.24
CA ARG A 311 7.00 -5.10 -4.63
C ARG A 311 7.13 -3.65 -5.07
N ARG A 312 6.75 -2.70 -4.23
CA ARG A 312 6.90 -1.27 -4.51
C ARG A 312 8.37 -0.87 -4.62
N GLN A 313 9.25 -1.38 -3.75
CA GLN A 313 10.69 -1.17 -3.86
C GLN A 313 11.25 -1.70 -5.20
N VAL A 314 10.93 -2.94 -5.57
CA VAL A 314 11.36 -3.54 -6.84
C VAL A 314 10.84 -2.72 -8.03
N ARG A 315 9.57 -2.30 -8.01
CA ARG A 315 8.99 -1.44 -9.06
C ARG A 315 9.73 -0.11 -9.16
N ASN A 316 10.02 0.53 -8.04
CA ASN A 316 10.76 1.80 -7.99
C ASN A 316 12.19 1.62 -8.51
N LEU A 317 12.89 0.56 -8.11
CA LEU A 317 14.23 0.24 -8.58
C LEU A 317 14.22 -0.06 -10.08
N HIS A 318 13.24 -0.83 -10.56
CA HIS A 318 13.09 -1.11 -11.98
C HIS A 318 12.81 0.16 -12.77
N GLN A 319 11.92 1.04 -12.29
CA GLN A 319 11.69 2.35 -12.92
C GLN A 319 12.95 3.21 -12.91
N GLN A 320 13.73 3.22 -11.83
CA GLN A 320 15.01 3.94 -11.77
C GLN A 320 16.04 3.36 -12.74
N GLN A 321 16.17 2.04 -12.80
CA GLN A 321 17.07 1.37 -13.74
C GLN A 321 16.63 1.61 -15.17
N THR A 322 15.35 1.46 -15.51
CA THR A 322 14.84 1.75 -16.85
C THR A 322 15.11 3.20 -17.23
N ARG A 323 14.94 4.16 -16.30
CA ARG A 323 15.33 5.56 -16.53
C ARG A 323 16.85 5.71 -16.77
N GLN A 324 17.69 4.99 -16.03
CA GLN A 324 19.15 5.02 -16.21
C GLN A 324 19.60 4.35 -17.53
N TRP A 325 19.01 3.21 -17.87
CA TRP A 325 19.26 2.49 -19.11
C TRP A 325 18.79 3.30 -20.32
N GLN A 326 17.61 3.93 -20.24
CA GLN A 326 17.17 4.90 -21.24
C GLN A 326 18.16 6.05 -21.36
N HIS A 327 18.62 6.62 -20.23
CA HIS A 327 19.63 7.68 -20.26
C HIS A 327 20.94 7.26 -20.94
N GLN A 328 21.39 6.01 -20.75
CA GLN A 328 22.61 5.49 -21.39
C GLN A 328 22.43 5.10 -22.87
N LEU A 329 21.24 4.63 -23.28
CA LEU A 329 20.96 4.26 -24.67
C LEU A 329 20.73 5.48 -25.58
N PHE A 330 20.35 6.62 -25.00
CA PHE A 330 19.99 7.85 -25.71
C PHE A 330 21.07 8.94 -25.67
N LEU A 331 22.34 8.57 -25.48
CA LEU A 331 23.44 9.46 -25.83
C LEU A 331 23.86 9.15 -27.26
N HIS A 332 23.86 10.13 -28.15
CA HIS A 332 24.44 9.96 -29.47
C HIS A 332 25.90 9.54 -29.29
N THR A 333 26.26 8.35 -29.79
CA THR A 333 27.49 7.62 -29.47
C THR A 333 28.76 8.44 -29.66
N LEU A 334 28.71 9.43 -30.56
CA LEU A 334 29.83 10.33 -30.89
C LEU A 334 29.79 11.67 -30.15
N THR A 335 28.65 12.16 -29.66
CA THR A 335 28.58 13.49 -29.00
C THR A 335 28.33 13.40 -27.50
N GLN A 336 27.92 12.25 -26.99
CA GLN A 336 27.43 12.10 -25.62
C GLN A 336 26.25 13.04 -25.28
N ILE A 337 25.59 13.64 -26.27
CA ILE A 337 24.40 14.49 -26.13
C ILE A 337 23.13 13.63 -26.23
N GLY A 338 22.05 14.02 -25.55
CA GLY A 338 20.75 13.33 -25.60
C GLY A 338 20.16 13.20 -27.02
N VAL A 339 19.38 12.16 -27.26
CA VAL A 339 18.56 12.02 -28.49
C VAL A 339 17.23 12.77 -28.34
N TRP A 340 16.64 13.17 -29.46
CA TRP A 340 15.39 13.93 -29.50
C TRP A 340 14.20 13.28 -28.75
N ASP A 341 14.03 11.96 -28.80
CA ASP A 341 12.91 11.31 -28.11
C ASP A 341 13.02 11.47 -26.58
N PHE A 342 14.22 11.33 -26.03
CA PHE A 342 14.49 11.58 -24.62
C PHE A 342 14.24 13.04 -24.22
N PHE A 343 14.62 13.98 -25.11
CA PHE A 343 14.34 15.40 -24.91
C PHE A 343 12.86 15.68 -24.79
N TRP A 344 12.05 15.05 -25.66
CA TRP A 344 10.62 15.25 -25.71
C TRP A 344 9.92 14.73 -24.44
N GLU A 345 10.30 13.54 -23.95
CA GLU A 345 9.80 13.02 -22.68
C GLU A 345 10.14 13.94 -21.50
N CYS A 346 11.38 14.44 -21.45
CA CYS A 346 11.79 15.39 -20.42
C CYS A 346 11.00 16.71 -20.51
N LEU A 347 10.83 17.25 -21.70
CA LEU A 347 10.06 18.48 -21.92
C LEU A 347 8.62 18.34 -21.43
N GLN A 348 7.93 17.24 -21.77
CA GLN A 348 6.56 17.00 -21.31
C GLN A 348 6.45 16.95 -19.79
N ARG A 349 7.40 16.27 -19.14
CA ARG A 349 7.44 16.15 -17.68
C ARG A 349 7.72 17.49 -16.99
N GLU A 350 8.75 18.21 -17.43
CA GLU A 350 9.13 19.49 -16.83
C GLU A 350 8.06 20.57 -17.09
N TRP A 351 7.37 20.50 -18.23
CA TRP A 351 6.19 21.34 -18.50
C TRP A 351 5.09 21.12 -17.46
N TYR A 352 4.74 19.87 -17.17
CA TYR A 352 3.76 19.53 -16.15
C TYR A 352 4.15 20.07 -14.76
N PHE A 353 5.41 19.87 -14.35
CA PHE A 353 5.91 20.38 -13.06
C PHE A 353 5.95 21.90 -13.00
N SER A 354 6.36 22.57 -14.08
CA SER A 354 6.38 24.02 -14.19
C SER A 354 4.99 24.61 -13.98
N GLN A 355 3.96 24.00 -14.58
CA GLN A 355 2.57 24.45 -14.43
C GLN A 355 2.06 24.29 -12.99
N GLN A 356 2.37 23.18 -12.32
CA GLN A 356 1.95 22.95 -10.93
C GLN A 356 2.66 23.87 -9.94
N LYS A 357 3.98 24.00 -10.06
CA LYS A 357 4.83 24.73 -9.09
C LYS A 357 4.99 26.21 -9.42
N LYS A 358 4.43 26.66 -10.55
CA LYS A 358 4.59 28.03 -11.09
C LYS A 358 6.07 28.43 -11.22
N THR A 359 6.92 27.48 -11.60
CA THR A 359 8.34 27.73 -11.82
C THR A 359 8.62 27.99 -13.30
N PRO A 360 9.59 28.84 -13.65
CA PRO A 360 9.89 29.17 -15.04
C PRO A 360 10.52 27.97 -15.76
N LEU A 361 10.14 27.73 -17.01
CA LEU A 361 10.74 26.72 -17.88
C LEU A 361 11.19 27.40 -19.18
N SER A 362 12.47 27.28 -19.51
CA SER A 362 13.03 27.89 -20.71
C SER A 362 13.54 26.84 -21.70
N LEU A 363 13.49 27.19 -22.97
CA LEU A 363 13.96 26.36 -24.08
C LEU A 363 14.98 27.18 -24.89
N MET A 364 16.05 26.54 -25.31
CA MET A 364 17.07 27.15 -26.15
C MET A 364 17.39 26.22 -27.31
N PHE A 365 17.57 26.77 -28.49
CA PHE A 365 18.02 26.05 -29.66
C PHE A 365 19.39 26.58 -30.07
N CYS A 366 20.26 25.73 -30.57
CA CYS A 366 21.49 26.17 -31.21
C CYS A 366 21.82 25.30 -32.40
N GLY A 367 22.67 25.81 -33.28
CA GLY A 367 23.15 25.10 -34.44
C GLY A 367 24.58 25.46 -34.76
N ILE A 368 25.24 24.61 -35.54
CA ILE A 368 26.60 24.85 -36.04
C ILE A 368 26.53 25.84 -37.22
N ASP A 369 27.36 26.87 -37.16
CA ASP A 369 27.53 27.86 -38.23
C ASP A 369 28.14 27.20 -39.47
N ASP A 370 27.54 27.50 -40.63
CA ASP A 370 27.86 26.86 -41.92
C ASP A 370 28.12 25.35 -41.80
N TYR A 371 27.12 24.62 -41.28
CA TYR A 371 27.19 23.17 -41.13
C TYR A 371 27.65 22.44 -42.42
N ALA A 372 27.35 22.98 -43.60
CA ALA A 372 27.76 22.39 -44.86
C ALA A 372 29.28 22.49 -45.07
N GLU A 373 29.90 23.63 -44.75
CA GLU A 373 31.36 23.77 -44.76
C GLU A 373 32.00 22.91 -43.67
N PHE A 374 31.42 22.90 -42.45
CA PHE A 374 31.86 22.07 -41.34
C PHE A 374 31.85 20.57 -41.72
N SER A 375 30.75 20.08 -42.28
CA SER A 375 30.59 18.69 -42.75
C SER A 375 31.55 18.36 -43.89
N LYS A 376 31.82 19.28 -44.82
CA LYS A 376 32.80 19.06 -45.90
C LYS A 376 34.24 19.07 -45.41
N ALA A 377 34.55 19.85 -44.38
CA ALA A 377 35.86 19.81 -43.72
C ALA A 377 36.03 18.48 -42.96
N PHE A 378 34.94 17.98 -42.37
CA PHE A 378 34.84 16.70 -41.69
C PHE A 378 35.06 15.51 -42.65
N ASP A 379 34.31 15.43 -43.76
CA ASP A 379 34.40 14.32 -44.73
C ASP A 379 35.76 14.17 -45.42
N ARG A 380 36.56 15.26 -45.46
CA ARG A 380 37.90 15.26 -46.05
C ARG A 380 38.96 14.61 -45.17
N GLN A 381 38.73 14.49 -43.86
CA GLN A 381 39.66 13.89 -42.90
C GLN A 381 39.24 12.45 -42.58
N GLN A 382 39.54 11.47 -43.45
CA GLN A 382 39.27 10.05 -43.14
C GLN A 382 40.21 9.51 -42.03
N SER A 383 40.01 9.88 -40.76
CA SER A 383 40.89 9.47 -39.65
C SER A 383 40.17 9.29 -38.30
N PRO A 384 40.75 8.56 -37.32
CA PRO A 384 40.14 8.24 -36.01
C PRO A 384 39.74 9.45 -35.14
N THR A 385 40.08 10.67 -35.57
CA THR A 385 39.75 11.96 -34.97
C THR A 385 38.30 12.42 -35.20
N ASP A 386 37.53 11.71 -36.03
CA ASP A 386 36.14 12.04 -36.39
C ASP A 386 35.18 12.07 -35.19
N SER A 387 35.42 11.21 -34.19
CA SER A 387 34.65 11.21 -32.94
C SER A 387 35.00 12.38 -32.02
N LEU A 388 36.20 12.96 -32.13
CA LEU A 388 36.71 13.92 -31.16
C LEU A 388 36.05 15.29 -31.31
N HIS A 389 35.76 15.73 -32.54
CA HIS A 389 35.09 17.02 -32.78
C HIS A 389 33.66 17.03 -32.24
N TRP A 390 32.89 15.96 -32.50
CA TRP A 390 31.54 15.77 -31.97
C TRP A 390 31.52 15.64 -30.44
N GLN A 391 32.50 14.94 -29.86
CA GLN A 391 32.68 14.90 -28.39
C GLN A 391 33.04 16.27 -27.81
N THR A 392 33.84 17.06 -28.53
CA THR A 392 34.24 18.40 -28.09
C THR A 392 33.05 19.34 -28.05
N ILE A 393 32.20 19.34 -29.09
CA ILE A 393 30.95 20.10 -29.10
C ILE A 393 30.01 19.61 -28.00
N GLY A 394 29.88 18.28 -27.85
CA GLY A 394 29.13 17.63 -26.79
C GLY A 394 29.48 18.12 -25.39
N SER A 395 30.75 17.99 -25.07
CA SER A 395 31.34 18.39 -23.79
C SER A 395 31.21 19.90 -23.57
N ALA A 396 31.51 20.72 -24.57
CA ALA A 396 31.41 22.18 -24.46
C ALA A 396 29.98 22.66 -24.11
N LEU A 397 28.96 22.01 -24.68
CA LEU A 397 27.56 22.30 -24.35
C LEU A 397 27.18 21.76 -22.96
N GLN A 398 27.56 20.52 -22.63
CA GLN A 398 27.21 19.91 -21.34
C GLN A 398 27.89 20.58 -20.14
N ASP A 399 29.14 21.02 -20.27
CA ASP A 399 29.89 21.70 -19.21
C ASP A 399 29.25 23.00 -18.74
N CYS A 400 28.38 23.59 -19.57
CA CYS A 400 27.67 24.82 -19.24
C CYS A 400 26.35 24.59 -18.51
N LEU A 401 25.91 23.33 -18.39
CA LEU A 401 24.60 22.90 -17.93
C LEU A 401 24.64 22.32 -16.51
N LYS A 402 23.53 22.48 -15.78
CA LYS A 402 23.33 21.84 -14.48
C LYS A 402 22.81 20.41 -14.67
N SER A 403 22.84 19.61 -13.60
CA SER A 403 22.28 18.25 -13.61
C SER A 403 20.78 18.18 -13.90
N SER A 404 20.05 19.28 -13.72
CA SER A 404 18.62 19.40 -14.06
C SER A 404 18.36 19.71 -15.54
N ASP A 405 19.37 20.20 -16.25
CA ASP A 405 19.22 20.70 -17.61
C ASP A 405 19.45 19.57 -18.61
N VAL A 406 18.81 19.64 -19.77
CA VAL A 406 18.90 18.59 -20.78
C VAL A 406 19.31 19.19 -22.11
N VAL A 407 20.36 18.67 -22.73
CA VAL A 407 20.73 18.98 -24.12
C VAL A 407 20.49 17.75 -24.99
N ALA A 408 19.90 17.97 -26.16
CA ALA A 408 19.67 16.92 -27.14
C ALA A 408 19.88 17.40 -28.57
N GLN A 409 20.29 16.49 -29.45
CA GLN A 409 20.35 16.75 -30.88
C GLN A 409 19.02 16.39 -31.53
N TYR A 410 18.44 17.32 -32.30
CA TYR A 410 17.13 17.12 -32.95
C TYR A 410 17.21 17.05 -34.47
N LYS A 411 18.27 17.62 -35.06
CA LYS A 411 18.66 17.48 -36.46
C LYS A 411 20.18 17.50 -36.57
N GLU A 412 20.72 17.10 -37.71
CA GLU A 412 22.14 17.23 -38.01
C GLU A 412 22.64 18.68 -37.76
N GLY A 413 23.70 18.81 -36.94
CA GLY A 413 24.25 20.10 -36.55
C GLY A 413 23.31 21.01 -35.74
N LYS A 414 22.18 20.52 -35.22
CA LYS A 414 21.20 21.32 -34.47
C LYS A 414 20.80 20.69 -33.15
N PHE A 415 20.82 21.49 -32.09
CA PHE A 415 20.60 21.07 -30.72
C PHE A 415 19.48 21.87 -30.05
N ALA A 416 18.82 21.22 -29.11
CA ALA A 416 17.81 21.79 -28.24
C ALA A 416 18.24 21.59 -26.79
N ILE A 417 17.98 22.60 -25.96
CA ILE A 417 18.41 22.67 -24.57
C ILE A 417 17.21 23.06 -23.73
N LEU A 418 16.84 22.19 -22.79
CA LEU A 418 15.76 22.37 -21.83
C LEU A 418 16.37 22.87 -20.52
N LEU A 419 15.85 23.98 -20.00
CA LEU A 419 16.33 24.65 -18.79
C LEU A 419 15.20 24.75 -17.76
N PRO A 420 14.99 23.72 -16.92
CA PRO A 420 14.00 23.76 -15.86
C PRO A 420 14.32 24.82 -14.80
N ASN A 421 13.29 25.40 -14.20
CA ASN A 421 13.40 26.43 -13.15
C ASN A 421 14.30 27.62 -13.51
N THR A 422 14.44 27.92 -14.80
CA THR A 422 15.32 28.97 -15.33
C THR A 422 14.50 30.00 -16.08
N ALA A 423 14.57 31.27 -15.65
CA ALA A 423 13.87 32.37 -16.30
C ALA A 423 14.65 32.90 -17.51
N LEU A 424 13.96 33.60 -18.43
CA LEU A 424 14.57 34.15 -19.65
C LEU A 424 15.82 35.00 -19.39
N ARG A 425 15.79 35.85 -18.37
CA ARG A 425 16.94 36.71 -18.03
C ARG A 425 18.20 35.91 -17.68
N ASP A 426 18.03 34.68 -17.23
CA ASP A 426 19.09 33.79 -16.78
C ASP A 426 19.56 32.85 -17.91
N THR A 427 18.87 32.80 -19.06
CA THR A 427 19.28 31.96 -20.19
C THR A 427 20.38 32.60 -21.04
N LEU A 428 20.40 33.93 -21.16
CA LEU A 428 21.39 34.65 -21.98
C LEU A 428 22.83 34.42 -21.48
N PRO A 429 23.14 34.51 -20.17
CA PRO A 429 24.48 34.19 -19.67
C PRO A 429 24.88 32.72 -19.89
N ILE A 430 23.91 31.80 -20.01
CA ILE A 430 24.19 30.39 -20.32
C ILE A 430 24.59 30.27 -21.79
N ALA A 431 23.84 30.91 -22.70
CA ALA A 431 24.14 30.93 -24.13
C ALA A 431 25.51 31.56 -24.42
N GLU A 432 25.84 32.70 -23.80
CA GLU A 432 27.14 33.37 -23.97
C GLU A 432 28.31 32.48 -23.52
N ARG A 433 28.18 31.80 -22.38
CA ARG A 433 29.22 30.85 -21.91
C ARG A 433 29.39 29.67 -22.86
N MET A 434 28.29 29.15 -23.42
CA MET A 434 28.35 28.08 -24.41
C MET A 434 29.01 28.55 -25.70
N GLN A 435 28.71 29.76 -26.17
CA GLN A 435 29.32 30.35 -27.37
C GLN A 435 30.83 30.60 -27.19
N GLN A 436 31.27 31.02 -26.00
CA GLN A 436 32.70 31.18 -25.69
C GLN A 436 33.44 29.83 -25.74
N ARG A 437 32.79 28.74 -25.33
CA ARG A 437 33.39 27.40 -25.32
C ARG A 437 33.26 26.66 -26.66
N SER A 438 32.24 26.98 -27.44
CA SER A 438 31.99 26.45 -28.78
C SER A 438 31.69 27.61 -29.75
N PRO A 439 32.71 28.32 -30.24
CA PRO A 439 32.55 29.52 -31.08
C PRO A 439 31.98 29.22 -32.48
N ILE A 440 31.87 27.95 -32.84
CA ILE A 440 31.26 27.48 -34.09
C ILE A 440 29.74 27.26 -33.96
N CYS A 441 29.14 27.51 -32.80
CA CYS A 441 27.71 27.37 -32.57
C CYS A 441 27.02 28.73 -32.45
N GLU A 442 25.98 28.97 -33.23
CA GLU A 442 25.06 30.09 -33.09
C GLU A 442 23.81 29.67 -32.30
N PHE A 443 23.40 30.52 -31.36
CA PHE A 443 22.35 30.23 -30.37
C PHE A 443 21.09 31.06 -30.63
N PHE A 444 19.94 30.40 -30.66
CA PHE A 444 18.61 30.98 -30.75
C PHE A 444 17.80 30.64 -29.49
N ILE A 445 17.48 31.63 -28.67
CA ILE A 445 16.76 31.43 -27.41
C ILE A 445 15.25 31.60 -27.65
N LYS A 446 14.43 30.63 -27.19
CA LYS A 446 12.96 30.73 -27.26
C LYS A 446 12.33 30.37 -25.93
N VAL A 447 11.69 31.34 -25.28
CA VAL A 447 11.01 31.10 -24.01
C VAL A 447 9.64 30.48 -24.25
N LEU A 448 9.36 29.38 -23.57
CA LEU A 448 8.02 28.83 -23.49
C LEU A 448 7.26 29.59 -22.41
N HIS A 449 6.76 30.79 -22.74
CA HIS A 449 5.78 31.43 -21.88
C HIS A 449 4.44 30.70 -21.96
N GLN A 450 3.65 30.85 -20.90
CA GLN A 450 2.30 30.33 -20.65
C GLN A 450 1.32 30.59 -21.83
N THR A 451 1.55 29.91 -22.94
CA THR A 451 0.66 29.89 -24.10
C THR A 451 0.12 28.47 -24.18
N PRO A 452 -1.21 28.30 -24.15
CA PRO A 452 -1.79 27.00 -24.37
C PRO A 452 -1.51 26.62 -25.83
N VAL A 453 -1.05 25.39 -26.04
CA VAL A 453 -0.83 24.73 -27.34
C VAL A 453 0.52 25.04 -28.01
N LEU A 454 1.50 24.19 -27.71
CA LEU A 454 2.54 23.81 -28.67
C LEU A 454 1.95 22.69 -29.54
N ARG A 455 1.59 23.00 -30.79
CA ARG A 455 1.34 22.03 -31.86
C ARG A 455 2.53 22.00 -32.79
#